data_AF-A0A0B7FHS6-F1
#
_entry.id   AF-A0A0B7FHS6-F1
#
_cell.length_a   1.000
_cell.length_b   1.000
_cell.length_c   1.000
_cell.angle_alpha   90.00
_cell.angle_beta   90.00
_cell.angle_gamma   90.00
#
_symmetry.space_group_name_H-M   'P 1'
#
loop_
_entity.id
_entity.type
_entity.pdbx_description
1 polymer ?
#
loop_
_entity_poly.entity_id
_entity_poly.type
_entity_poly.pdbx_seq_one_letter_code
_entity_poly.pdbx_strand_id
1 'polypeptide(L)'
;MSHETQVMTTYTYTLSRGSPTNTVLNGPPGTAEYVISTPFRLGGTQTTITQEGRVIATIQWNVFKKDTVTIDDRTSTVKEAFPKMKLLSTSRTYTTLNGERFKWKGTNKLCCISVETHNTLAMYERAIFSRVRKKPHVLTISPIADYLVEVLIVTWVIAERKARSRRRSGGVVIVGARRNRINNAA
;
A
#
# COMPACT_ATOMS: atom_id res chain seq x y z
N MET A 1 -18.16 -15.49 -37.02
CA MET A 1 -17.07 -15.03 -36.12
C MET A 1 -17.73 -14.29 -34.98
N SER A 2 -17.93 -14.95 -33.84
CA SER A 2 -18.56 -14.34 -32.67
C SER A 2 -17.52 -13.51 -31.94
N HIS A 3 -17.73 -12.20 -31.87
CA HIS A 3 -16.93 -11.31 -31.03
C HIS A 3 -17.32 -11.57 -29.57
N GLU A 4 -16.52 -12.35 -28.86
CA GLU A 4 -16.61 -12.51 -27.42
C GLU A 4 -16.31 -11.15 -26.77
N THR A 5 -17.38 -10.51 -26.28
CA THR A 5 -17.27 -9.23 -25.58
C THR A 5 -16.65 -9.51 -24.22
N GLN A 6 -15.34 -9.29 -24.08
CA GLN A 6 -14.68 -9.34 -22.78
C GLN A 6 -15.35 -8.36 -21.83
N VAL A 7 -16.01 -8.90 -20.80
CA VAL A 7 -16.61 -8.10 -19.73
C VAL A 7 -15.47 -7.55 -18.88
N MET A 8 -15.12 -6.28 -19.07
CA MET A 8 -14.13 -5.58 -18.26
C MET A 8 -14.61 -5.43 -16.82
N THR A 9 -14.20 -6.37 -15.96
CA THR A 9 -14.68 -6.44 -14.58
C THR A 9 -13.85 -5.53 -13.68
N THR A 10 -14.52 -4.59 -13.01
CA THR A 10 -13.89 -3.75 -11.99
C THR A 10 -13.93 -4.48 -10.66
N TYR A 11 -12.78 -4.67 -10.01
CA TYR A 11 -12.73 -5.30 -8.69
C TYR A 11 -12.92 -4.23 -7.61
N THR A 12 -13.94 -4.39 -6.77
CA THR A 12 -14.20 -3.49 -5.64
C THR A 12 -14.19 -4.27 -4.34
N TYR A 13 -13.23 -3.92 -3.49
CA TYR A 13 -13.02 -4.53 -2.19
C TYR A 13 -13.45 -3.62 -1.06
N THR A 14 -14.31 -4.11 -0.19
CA THR A 14 -14.62 -3.45 1.09
C THR A 14 -13.80 -4.06 2.20
N LEU A 15 -13.11 -3.23 2.97
CA LEU A 15 -12.34 -3.70 4.12
C LEU A 15 -13.28 -3.96 5.31
N SER A 16 -13.15 -5.11 5.96
CA SER A 16 -13.86 -5.42 7.21
C SER A 16 -13.40 -4.53 8.37
N ARG A 17 -12.16 -4.04 8.34
CA ARG A 17 -11.59 -3.15 9.35
C ARG A 17 -10.82 -2.02 8.70
N GLY A 18 -10.78 -0.86 9.37
CA GLY A 18 -9.99 0.28 8.91
C GLY A 18 -8.48 0.09 9.00
N SER A 19 -7.94 -1.09 9.33
CA SER A 19 -6.49 -1.34 9.42
C SER A 19 -5.98 -2.07 8.17
N PRO A 20 -5.03 -1.52 7.41
CA PRO A 20 -4.52 -2.15 6.17
C PRO A 20 -3.73 -3.43 6.44
N THR A 21 -3.25 -3.65 7.65
CA THR A 21 -2.40 -4.80 8.03
C THR A 21 -3.17 -5.86 8.83
N ASN A 22 -4.44 -5.58 9.16
CA ASN A 22 -5.29 -6.52 9.90
C ASN A 22 -6.75 -6.29 9.49
N THR A 23 -7.11 -6.84 8.33
CA THR A 23 -8.43 -6.71 7.70
C THR A 23 -8.68 -7.86 6.74
N VAL A 24 -9.94 -8.08 6.42
CA VAL A 24 -10.38 -8.90 5.27
C VAL A 24 -10.81 -7.94 4.15
N LEU A 25 -10.41 -8.23 2.92
CA LEU A 25 -10.91 -7.59 1.71
C LEU A 25 -12.07 -8.45 1.18
N ASN A 26 -13.28 -7.92 1.28
CA ASN A 26 -14.48 -8.58 0.77
C ASN A 26 -14.74 -8.06 -0.65
N GLY A 27 -14.83 -8.94 -1.63
CA GLY A 27 -15.20 -8.59 -3.00
C GLY A 27 -16.69 -8.24 -3.14
N PRO A 28 -17.23 -8.20 -4.37
CA PRO A 28 -18.67 -8.18 -4.63
C PRO A 28 -19.40 -9.27 -3.81
N PRO A 29 -20.68 -9.08 -3.48
CA PRO A 29 -21.23 -9.48 -2.18
C PRO A 29 -20.99 -10.94 -1.81
N GLY A 30 -20.14 -11.15 -0.80
CA GLY A 30 -20.09 -12.39 0.01
C GLY A 30 -18.77 -13.16 -0.02
N THR A 31 -17.87 -12.91 -0.96
CA THR A 31 -16.59 -13.63 -1.03
C THR A 31 -15.47 -12.85 -0.33
N ALA A 32 -14.95 -13.42 0.76
CA ALA A 32 -13.71 -12.97 1.38
C ALA A 32 -12.56 -13.36 0.44
N GLU A 33 -12.08 -12.40 -0.34
CA GLU A 33 -11.10 -12.70 -1.40
C GLU A 33 -9.67 -12.66 -0.84
N TYR A 34 -9.39 -11.76 0.10
CA TYR A 34 -8.07 -11.67 0.72
C TYR A 34 -8.14 -11.45 2.22
N VAL A 35 -7.33 -12.20 2.97
CA VAL A 35 -7.13 -12.01 4.39
C VAL A 35 -5.75 -11.41 4.61
N ILE A 36 -5.72 -10.26 5.28
CA ILE A 36 -4.48 -9.57 5.64
C ILE A 36 -4.38 -9.60 7.15
N SER A 37 -3.40 -10.33 7.66
CA SER A 37 -3.25 -10.58 9.10
C SER A 37 -1.88 -10.14 9.58
N THR A 38 -1.87 -9.44 10.70
CA THR A 38 -0.66 -9.14 11.48
C THR A 38 -0.93 -9.55 12.91
N PRO A 39 -0.38 -10.67 13.40
CA PRO A 39 -0.50 -11.03 14.80
C PRO A 39 0.15 -9.96 15.67
N PHE A 40 -0.49 -9.61 16.77
CA PHE A 40 0.07 -8.70 17.75
C PHE A 40 1.24 -9.38 18.46
N ARG A 41 2.44 -8.82 18.33
CA ARG A 41 3.66 -9.29 19.02
C ARG A 41 4.48 -8.09 19.47
N LEU A 42 5.12 -8.19 20.64
CA LEU A 42 6.15 -7.24 21.06
C LEU A 42 7.37 -7.39 20.14
N GLY A 43 7.78 -6.32 19.46
CA GLY A 43 8.94 -6.30 18.56
C GLY A 43 8.59 -6.23 17.07
N GLY A 44 9.40 -6.90 16.23
CA GLY A 44 9.13 -7.00 14.80
C GLY A 44 7.76 -7.64 14.54
N THR A 45 7.00 -7.11 13.59
CA THR A 45 5.67 -7.63 13.25
C THR A 45 5.68 -8.16 11.82
N GLN A 46 4.97 -9.25 11.58
CA GLN A 46 4.84 -9.85 10.25
C GLN A 46 3.40 -9.65 9.77
N THR A 47 3.22 -9.06 8.58
CA THR A 47 1.93 -9.08 7.89
C THR A 47 1.95 -10.20 6.85
N THR A 48 0.97 -11.09 6.88
CA THR A 48 0.76 -12.10 5.85
C THR A 48 -0.52 -11.77 5.07
N ILE A 49 -0.45 -11.89 3.75
CA ILE A 49 -1.55 -11.67 2.83
C ILE A 49 -1.88 -13.02 2.18
N THR A 50 -3.11 -13.50 2.37
CA THR A 50 -3.56 -14.80 1.87
C THR A 50 -4.82 -14.67 1.03
N GLN A 51 -4.92 -15.48 -0.03
CA GLN A 51 -6.12 -15.71 -0.82
C GLN A 51 -6.41 -17.20 -0.79
N GLU A 52 -7.64 -17.58 -0.41
CA GLU A 52 -8.08 -19.00 -0.39
C GLU A 52 -7.10 -19.96 0.30
N GLY A 53 -6.43 -19.48 1.37
CA GLY A 53 -5.42 -20.26 2.12
C GLY A 53 -4.00 -20.22 1.55
N ARG A 54 -3.80 -19.76 0.30
CA ARG A 54 -2.48 -19.54 -0.31
C ARG A 54 -1.86 -18.24 0.21
N VAL A 55 -0.59 -18.28 0.62
CA VAL A 55 0.18 -17.08 0.97
C VAL A 55 0.67 -16.41 -0.30
N ILE A 56 0.19 -15.19 -0.57
CA ILE A 56 0.62 -14.37 -1.71
C ILE A 56 1.87 -13.56 -1.35
N ALA A 57 1.88 -13.00 -0.14
CA ALA A 57 2.99 -12.19 0.32
C ALA A 57 3.16 -12.19 1.83
N THR A 58 4.39 -11.98 2.25
CA THR A 58 4.75 -11.73 3.65
C THR A 58 5.55 -10.45 3.74
N ILE A 59 5.19 -9.57 4.68
CA ILE A 59 5.89 -8.31 4.93
C ILE A 59 6.40 -8.31 6.37
N GLN A 60 7.72 -8.26 6.54
CA GLN A 60 8.36 -8.11 7.84
C GLN A 60 8.58 -6.64 8.14
N TRP A 61 8.00 -6.20 9.24
CA TRP A 61 8.14 -4.85 9.76
C TRP A 61 9.11 -4.87 10.93
N ASN A 62 10.30 -4.36 10.69
CA ASN A 62 11.41 -4.46 11.62
C ASN A 62 11.58 -3.13 12.39
N VAL A 63 11.87 -3.21 13.68
CA VAL A 63 12.14 -2.01 14.51
C VAL A 63 13.58 -1.53 14.34
N PHE A 64 14.54 -2.46 14.30
CA PHE A 64 15.99 -2.17 14.22
C PHE A 64 16.63 -2.51 12.88
N LYS A 65 15.91 -3.25 12.02
CA LYS A 65 16.38 -3.68 10.69
C LYS A 65 15.52 -3.03 9.62
N LYS A 66 15.93 -3.14 8.35
CA LYS A 66 15.12 -2.72 7.22
C LYS A 66 13.87 -3.61 7.12
N ASP A 67 12.72 -3.01 6.81
CA ASP A 67 11.52 -3.78 6.46
C ASP A 67 11.79 -4.63 5.22
N THR A 68 11.29 -5.87 5.20
CA THR A 68 11.40 -6.78 4.05
C THR A 68 10.03 -7.21 3.55
N VAL A 69 9.96 -7.55 2.28
CA VAL A 69 8.76 -8.06 1.63
C VAL A 69 9.15 -9.27 0.78
N THR A 70 8.33 -10.31 0.87
CA THR A 70 8.42 -11.53 0.07
C THR A 70 7.16 -11.60 -0.79
N ILE A 71 7.33 -11.63 -2.11
CA ILE A 71 6.28 -11.80 -3.13
C ILE A 71 6.80 -12.84 -4.12
N ASP A 72 6.01 -13.86 -4.47
CA ASP A 72 6.41 -14.94 -5.39
C ASP A 72 7.77 -15.55 -5.02
N ASP A 73 7.94 -15.90 -3.74
CA ASP A 73 9.17 -16.44 -3.14
C ASP A 73 10.42 -15.52 -3.20
N ARG A 74 10.31 -14.31 -3.74
CA ARG A 74 11.41 -13.34 -3.79
C ARG A 74 11.35 -12.39 -2.61
N THR A 75 12.36 -12.49 -1.74
CA THR A 75 12.52 -11.57 -0.61
C THR A 75 13.43 -10.40 -0.97
N SER A 76 12.97 -9.19 -0.69
CA SER A 76 13.74 -7.96 -0.87
C SER A 76 13.44 -6.98 0.26
N THR A 77 14.26 -5.95 0.45
CA THR A 77 13.86 -4.88 1.37
C THR A 77 12.72 -4.08 0.74
N VAL A 78 11.80 -3.57 1.57
CA VAL A 78 10.73 -2.68 1.14
C VAL A 78 11.29 -1.41 0.48
N LYS A 79 12.54 -1.04 0.73
CA LYS A 79 13.20 0.10 0.05
C LYS A 79 13.64 -0.27 -1.36
N GLU A 80 14.11 -1.49 -1.59
CA GLU A 80 14.55 -2.02 -2.88
C GLU A 80 13.37 -2.41 -3.77
N ALA A 81 12.31 -3.03 -3.22
CA ALA A 81 11.08 -3.30 -3.97
C ALA A 81 10.30 -2.02 -4.30
N PHE A 82 10.48 -0.96 -3.50
CA PHE A 82 9.79 0.32 -3.68
C PHE A 82 10.77 1.51 -3.64
N PRO A 83 11.66 1.66 -4.63
CA PRO A 83 12.61 2.75 -4.67
C PRO A 83 11.92 4.11 -4.72
N LYS A 84 12.58 5.12 -4.14
CA LYS A 84 12.20 6.51 -4.37
C LYS A 84 12.74 6.93 -5.73
N MET A 85 11.94 7.60 -6.56
CA MET A 85 12.42 8.13 -7.85
C MET A 85 13.39 9.31 -7.68
N LYS A 86 13.25 10.11 -6.62
CA LYS A 86 14.13 11.25 -6.31
C LYS A 86 14.39 11.29 -4.81
N LEU A 87 15.53 11.85 -4.38
CA LEU A 87 15.95 11.89 -2.98
C LEU A 87 14.87 12.51 -2.05
N LEU A 88 14.22 13.57 -2.53
CA LEU A 88 13.14 14.29 -1.83
C LEU A 88 11.73 13.77 -2.17
N SER A 89 11.60 12.80 -3.08
CA SER A 89 10.27 12.29 -3.45
C SER A 89 9.67 11.45 -2.34
N THR A 90 8.40 11.74 -2.05
CA THR A 90 7.58 10.98 -1.12
C THR A 90 6.87 9.80 -1.80
N SER A 91 6.80 9.78 -3.14
CA SER A 91 6.27 8.66 -3.91
C SER A 91 7.34 7.59 -4.12
N ARG A 92 6.93 6.34 -4.01
CA ARG A 92 7.78 5.18 -4.32
C ARG A 92 7.17 4.42 -5.49
N THR A 93 8.02 3.91 -6.35
CA THR A 93 7.65 3.14 -7.54
C THR A 93 7.89 1.67 -7.25
N TYR A 94 6.95 0.81 -7.63
CA TYR A 94 7.15 -0.63 -7.69
C TYR A 94 7.40 -1.02 -9.14
N THR A 95 8.27 -2.02 -9.35
CA THR A 95 8.54 -2.61 -10.67
C THR A 95 8.16 -4.08 -10.60
N THR A 96 7.26 -4.53 -11.49
CA THR A 96 6.86 -5.93 -11.59
C THR A 96 7.99 -6.77 -12.21
N LEU A 97 7.86 -8.10 -12.18
CA LEU A 97 8.80 -9.00 -12.84
C LEU A 97 8.88 -8.76 -14.36
N ASN A 98 7.78 -8.29 -14.94
CA ASN A 98 7.68 -7.98 -16.38
C ASN A 98 8.21 -6.57 -16.71
N GLY A 99 8.75 -5.84 -15.73
CA GLY A 99 9.31 -4.50 -15.91
C GLY A 99 8.29 -3.36 -15.88
N GLU A 100 6.99 -3.65 -15.71
CA GLU A 100 5.96 -2.62 -15.57
C GLU A 100 6.12 -1.85 -14.27
N ARG A 101 5.89 -0.54 -14.31
CA ARG A 101 6.08 0.31 -13.13
C ARG A 101 4.83 1.06 -12.77
N PHE A 102 4.58 1.13 -11.47
CA PHE A 102 3.50 1.96 -10.94
C PHE A 102 3.86 2.52 -9.58
N LYS A 103 3.15 3.57 -9.17
CA LYS A 103 3.37 4.24 -7.89
C LYS A 103 2.08 4.60 -7.22
N TRP A 104 2.08 4.46 -5.89
CA TRP A 104 1.01 4.95 -5.04
C TRP A 104 1.27 6.43 -4.67
N LYS A 105 0.26 7.28 -4.89
CA LYS A 105 0.24 8.69 -4.53
C LYS A 105 -0.90 9.01 -3.58
N GLY A 106 -0.77 10.13 -2.89
CA GLY A 106 -1.78 10.66 -1.99
C GLY A 106 -1.54 10.30 -0.53
N THR A 107 -2.40 10.83 0.33
CA THR A 107 -2.43 10.51 1.75
C THR A 107 -3.82 9.98 2.08
N ASN A 108 -4.85 10.80 2.18
CA ASN A 108 -6.19 10.36 2.61
C ASN A 108 -6.90 9.46 1.59
N LYS A 109 -6.66 9.71 0.31
CA LYS A 109 -7.04 8.88 -0.83
C LYS A 109 -5.76 8.44 -1.52
N LEU A 110 -5.57 7.15 -1.69
CA LEU A 110 -4.39 6.60 -2.37
C LEU A 110 -4.77 6.21 -3.80
N CYS A 111 -3.99 6.67 -4.77
CA CYS A 111 -4.15 6.27 -6.17
C CYS A 111 -2.88 5.58 -6.64
N CYS A 112 -3.02 4.38 -7.20
CA CYS A 112 -1.97 3.67 -7.90
C CYS A 112 -2.02 4.06 -9.38
N ILE A 113 -0.90 4.57 -9.89
CA ILE A 113 -0.80 5.10 -11.25
C ILE A 113 0.36 4.43 -11.96
N SER A 114 0.12 3.93 -13.17
CA SER A 114 1.19 3.46 -14.08
C SER A 114 2.18 4.59 -14.35
N VAL A 115 3.47 4.29 -14.35
CA VAL A 115 4.52 5.28 -14.64
C VAL A 115 4.56 5.59 -16.14
N GLU A 116 4.32 4.59 -16.97
CA GLU A 116 4.42 4.66 -18.43
C GLU A 116 3.15 5.27 -19.05
N THR A 117 1.97 4.78 -18.67
CA THR A 117 0.70 5.16 -19.32
C THR A 117 -0.05 6.26 -18.59
N HIS A 118 0.36 6.58 -17.34
CA HIS A 118 -0.38 7.47 -16.44
C HIS A 118 -1.82 7.04 -16.10
N ASN A 119 -2.22 5.82 -16.48
CA ASN A 119 -3.52 5.27 -16.14
C ASN A 119 -3.62 4.95 -14.64
N THR A 120 -4.82 5.12 -14.08
CA THR A 120 -5.09 4.71 -12.70
C THR A 120 -5.36 3.20 -12.68
N LEU A 121 -4.49 2.47 -12.00
CA LEU A 121 -4.58 1.01 -11.87
C LEU A 121 -5.42 0.61 -10.66
N ALA A 122 -5.33 1.37 -9.56
CA ALA A 122 -6.10 1.13 -8.36
C ALA A 122 -6.32 2.41 -7.56
N MET A 123 -7.36 2.42 -6.73
CA MET A 123 -7.74 3.55 -5.91
C MET A 123 -8.25 3.06 -4.56
N TYR A 124 -7.69 3.60 -3.48
CA TYR A 124 -8.14 3.33 -2.12
C TYR A 124 -8.70 4.60 -1.49
N GLU A 125 -9.95 4.51 -1.07
CA GLU A 125 -10.66 5.55 -0.34
C GLU A 125 -10.79 5.15 1.13
N ARG A 126 -10.15 5.95 1.99
CA ARG A 126 -10.30 5.79 3.43
C ARG A 126 -11.65 6.34 3.86
N ALA A 127 -12.32 5.64 4.77
CA ALA A 127 -13.41 6.22 5.54
C ALA A 127 -12.94 7.50 6.25
N ILE A 128 -13.56 8.63 5.93
CA ILE A 128 -13.43 9.86 6.71
C ILE A 128 -14.64 9.87 7.65
N PHE A 129 -14.40 10.08 8.94
CA PHE A 129 -15.48 10.31 9.89
C PHE A 129 -16.20 11.60 9.49
N SER A 130 -17.34 11.47 8.83
CA SER A 130 -18.34 12.53 8.79
C SER A 130 -19.28 12.30 9.99
N ARG A 131 -19.76 13.37 10.62
CA ARG A 131 -20.72 13.30 11.75
C ARG A 131 -22.04 12.60 11.37
N VAL A 132 -22.27 12.30 10.09
CA VAL A 132 -23.58 11.90 9.53
C VAL A 132 -23.58 10.48 8.97
N ARG A 133 -22.46 9.96 8.45
CA ARG A 133 -22.40 8.58 7.89
C ARG A 133 -21.00 7.99 7.93
N LYS A 134 -20.88 6.74 8.42
CA LYS A 134 -19.67 5.92 8.26
C LYS A 134 -19.60 5.43 6.81
N LYS A 135 -18.73 6.01 5.99
CA LYS A 135 -18.40 5.46 4.66
C LYS A 135 -17.47 4.25 4.86
N PRO A 136 -17.67 3.10 4.18
CA PRO A 136 -16.73 2.00 4.26
C PRO A 136 -15.36 2.38 3.67
N HIS A 137 -14.32 1.67 4.09
CA HIS A 137 -13.02 1.73 3.42
C HIS A 137 -13.08 0.87 2.16
N VAL A 138 -12.75 1.44 1.01
CA VAL A 138 -12.92 0.77 -0.29
C VAL A 138 -11.62 0.82 -1.08
N LEU A 139 -11.19 -0.32 -1.61
CA LEU A 139 -10.13 -0.46 -2.59
C LEU A 139 -10.74 -0.89 -3.91
N THR A 140 -10.57 -0.10 -4.96
CA THR A 140 -11.04 -0.39 -6.32
C THR A 140 -9.84 -0.64 -7.22
N ILE A 141 -9.85 -1.71 -8.00
CA ILE A 141 -8.83 -2.04 -9.00
C ILE A 141 -9.48 -1.95 -10.38
N SER A 142 -8.80 -1.24 -11.28
CA SER A 142 -9.26 -1.02 -12.65
C SER A 142 -9.23 -2.32 -13.45
N PRO A 143 -10.21 -2.56 -14.35
CA PRO A 143 -10.21 -3.75 -15.21
C PRO A 143 -8.93 -3.92 -16.04
N ILE A 144 -8.31 -2.82 -16.45
CA ILE A 144 -7.06 -2.83 -17.23
C ILE A 144 -5.86 -3.38 -16.45
N ALA A 145 -6.03 -3.64 -15.15
CA ALA A 145 -4.99 -4.08 -14.22
C ALA A 145 -5.41 -5.37 -13.49
N ASP A 146 -6.30 -6.15 -14.10
CA ASP A 146 -6.78 -7.45 -13.59
C ASP A 146 -5.62 -8.43 -13.32
N TYR A 147 -4.65 -8.50 -14.21
CA TYR A 147 -3.44 -9.32 -14.09
C TYR A 147 -2.48 -8.84 -12.98
N LEU A 148 -2.74 -7.68 -12.36
CA LEU A 148 -1.93 -7.11 -11.28
C LEU A 148 -2.63 -7.13 -9.92
N VAL A 149 -3.82 -7.73 -9.79
CA VAL A 149 -4.66 -7.63 -8.58
C VAL A 149 -3.89 -7.96 -7.30
N GLU A 150 -3.23 -9.12 -7.24
CA GLU A 150 -2.47 -9.57 -6.07
C GLU A 150 -1.36 -8.59 -5.69
N VAL A 151 -0.53 -8.23 -6.68
CA VAL A 151 0.57 -7.28 -6.51
C VAL A 151 0.04 -5.90 -6.08
N LEU A 152 -1.08 -5.44 -6.62
CA LEU A 152 -1.73 -4.18 -6.25
C LEU A 152 -2.20 -4.21 -4.79
N ILE A 153 -2.74 -5.33 -4.32
CA ILE A 153 -3.13 -5.51 -2.90
C ILE A 153 -1.89 -5.46 -2.00
N VAL A 154 -0.82 -6.19 -2.33
CA VAL A 154 0.42 -6.20 -1.54
C VAL A 154 1.02 -4.80 -1.46
N THR A 155 1.14 -4.13 -2.60
CA THR A 155 1.74 -2.79 -2.69
C THR A 155 0.86 -1.74 -2.01
N TRP A 156 -0.47 -1.89 -2.03
CA TRP A 156 -1.42 -1.07 -1.28
C TRP A 156 -1.21 -1.17 0.23
N VAL A 157 -1.07 -2.38 0.79
CA VAL A 157 -0.82 -2.59 2.24
C VAL A 157 0.42 -1.80 2.69
N ILE A 158 1.49 -1.86 1.90
CA ILE A 158 2.73 -1.14 2.15
C ILE A 158 2.53 0.37 2.05
N ALA A 159 1.83 0.83 1.01
CA ALA A 159 1.57 2.24 0.78
C ALA A 159 0.71 2.87 1.90
N GLU A 160 -0.39 2.22 2.30
CA GLU A 160 -1.29 2.73 3.33
C GLU A 160 -0.67 2.69 4.73
N ARG A 161 0.16 1.68 5.06
CA ARG A 161 0.93 1.70 6.32
C ARG A 161 1.88 2.89 6.38
N LYS A 162 2.62 3.16 5.29
CA LYS A 162 3.51 4.33 5.20
C LYS A 162 2.73 5.65 5.26
N ALA A 163 1.59 5.74 4.58
CA ALA A 163 0.71 6.90 4.63
C ALA A 163 0.23 7.15 6.06
N ARG A 164 -0.16 6.10 6.82
CA ARG A 164 -0.52 6.21 8.25
C ARG A 164 0.62 6.70 9.12
N SER A 165 1.82 6.16 8.92
CA SER A 165 3.01 6.62 9.64
C SER A 165 3.23 8.12 9.44
N ARG A 166 3.12 8.60 8.20
CA ARG A 166 3.25 10.05 7.88
C ARG A 166 2.18 10.90 8.53
N ARG A 167 0.92 10.43 8.57
CA ARG A 167 -0.17 11.14 9.25
C ARG A 167 0.06 11.25 10.76
N ARG A 168 0.68 10.24 11.38
CA ARG A 168 1.04 10.26 12.81
C ARG A 168 2.23 11.18 13.10
N SER A 169 3.27 11.13 12.27
CA SER A 169 4.48 11.95 12.46
C SER A 169 4.28 13.41 12.02
N GLY A 170 3.43 13.68 11.04
CA GLY A 170 3.13 15.03 10.55
C GLY A 170 2.31 15.90 11.51
N GLY A 171 1.85 15.33 12.64
CA GLY A 171 1.24 16.07 13.75
C GLY A 171 2.25 16.61 14.78
N VAL A 172 3.53 16.27 14.66
CA VAL A 172 4.59 16.83 15.52
C VAL A 172 5.49 17.71 14.67
N VAL A 173 5.13 18.99 14.56
CA VAL A 173 6.09 20.03 14.16
C VAL A 173 7.02 20.23 15.35
N ILE A 174 8.10 19.44 15.42
CA ILE A 174 9.23 19.84 16.27
C ILE A 174 9.90 21.00 15.55
N VAL A 175 9.55 22.23 15.94
CA VAL A 175 10.34 23.43 15.69
C VAL A 175 11.64 23.27 16.49
N GLY A 176 12.57 22.49 15.94
CA GLY A 176 13.88 22.21 16.53
C GLY A 176 14.86 23.31 16.17
N ALA A 177 14.95 24.29 17.06
CA ALA A 177 15.92 25.37 17.16
C ALA A 177 17.20 25.24 16.31
N ARG A 178 17.38 26.23 15.43
CA ARG A 178 18.64 26.59 14.76
C ARG A 178 19.67 27.01 15.82
N ARG A 179 20.51 26.08 16.31
CA ARG A 179 21.71 26.42 17.07
C ARG A 179 22.79 26.91 16.09
N ASN A 180 22.93 28.22 15.99
CA ASN A 180 24.08 28.85 15.34
C ASN A 180 25.31 28.59 16.23
N ARG A 181 26.26 27.82 15.71
CA ARG A 181 27.55 27.58 16.36
C ARG A 181 28.48 28.72 15.96
N ILE A 182 28.75 29.63 16.90
CA ILE A 182 29.85 30.59 16.83
C ILE A 182 31.13 29.78 17.00
N ASN A 183 32.04 29.84 16.04
CA ASN A 183 33.42 29.42 16.23
C ASN A 183 34.28 30.68 16.19
N ASN A 184 34.90 31.01 17.33
CA ASN A 184 36.08 31.86 17.40
C ASN A 184 37.26 31.12 16.76
N ALA A 185 38.09 31.85 16.02
CA ALA A 185 39.48 31.49 15.77
C ALA A 185 40.35 32.66 16.26
N ALA A 186 41.47 32.29 16.87
CA ALA A 186 42.43 33.11 17.59
C ALA A 186 43.12 34.18 16.73
#